data_AF-A0AAQ5XS07-F1
#
_entry.id   AF-A0AAQ5XS07-F1
#
_cell.length_a   1.000
_cell.length_b   1.000
_cell.length_c   1.000
_cell.angle_alpha   90.00
_cell.angle_beta   90.00
_cell.angle_gamma   90.00
#
_symmetry.space_group_name_H-M   'P 1'
#
loop_
_entity.id
_entity.type
_entity.pdbx_description
1 polymer ?
#
loop_
_entity_poly.entity_id
_entity_poly.type
_entity_poly.pdbx_seq_one_letter_code
_entity_poly.pdbx_strand_id
1 'polypeptide(L)'
;MIRKHFFFMDNMKFELFEISHIRTIYHMFIAILLIFSLSTLAVDYIDQGRLVLEFDLLLYAFGKLGTVTWAWTIMFVYTLCVPYCTLVFWGSLYHKFPYKLGLSLGTGLLMSAIQMCVLGVFPIYVVVHHQLPPASRFIVILEQIRFLMKAYSFMRETTPVIMKNTPKEGESPRFPTFSSYLYFLFCPTLIYRESYPRNSHIRWRYVGVTAGMTLGCLFYGYFILVRLCIPIFKPDTKQPFSKRTMVLAVFHSVLPGIMLLLLCFFAFLHCWLNLFGELLRFADRMFYKDWWNSTSFANYYRTWNVVVHDWLYYYGYRDILWLSKRKFRTAAMLSVFIVSAVVHEYALAMGFGFFYPVMFILFAVFGVIFNFTMNDKRKSPMFNVIIWMCLFLGQGVQVCLYCQEWYAQIHCPRKGVCAPSTCFLQVVKHALGKISSSDLKNVTWYYRP
;
A
#
# COMPACT_ATOMS: atom_id res chain seq x y z
N MET A 1 -11.17 -12.30 23.99
CA MET A 1 -10.33 -11.96 22.81
C MET A 1 -9.67 -10.62 23.13
N ILE A 2 -8.35 -10.57 23.36
CA ILE A 2 -7.66 -9.29 23.65
C ILE A 2 -7.85 -8.39 22.43
N ARG A 3 -8.40 -7.20 22.61
CA ARG A 3 -8.67 -6.20 21.55
C ARG A 3 -7.58 -5.12 21.61
N LYS A 4 -7.24 -4.51 20.47
CA LYS A 4 -6.42 -3.29 20.48
C LYS A 4 -7.15 -2.20 21.26
N HIS A 5 -6.50 -1.66 22.29
CA HIS A 5 -6.92 -0.45 22.98
C HIS A 5 -6.22 0.75 22.33
N PHE A 6 -7.01 1.78 22.05
CA PHE A 6 -6.54 3.04 21.50
C PHE A 6 -6.27 3.99 22.66
N PHE A 7 -5.10 4.62 22.66
CA PHE A 7 -4.69 5.55 23.70
C PHE A 7 -4.74 6.98 23.20
N PHE A 8 -4.98 7.92 24.11
CA PHE A 8 -4.86 9.34 23.82
C PHE A 8 -3.37 9.70 23.83
N MET A 9 -2.85 10.16 22.68
CA MET A 9 -1.44 10.50 22.51
C MET A 9 -1.35 11.94 21.99
N ASP A 10 -1.35 12.89 22.92
CA ASP A 10 -1.44 14.32 22.56
C ASP A 10 -0.22 14.81 21.74
N ASN A 11 0.96 14.18 21.91
CA ASN A 11 2.24 14.80 21.54
C ASN A 11 3.34 13.90 20.95
N MET A 12 3.04 12.73 20.37
CA MET A 12 4.13 11.86 19.83
C MET A 12 4.96 12.53 18.71
N LYS A 13 4.37 13.49 17.97
CA LYS A 13 5.11 14.28 16.97
C LYS A 13 6.11 15.27 17.59
N PHE A 14 5.84 15.73 18.81
CA PHE A 14 6.67 16.70 19.50
C PHE A 14 7.85 16.01 20.19
N GLU A 15 7.65 14.87 20.87
CA GLU A 15 8.76 14.25 21.63
C GLU A 15 9.98 13.90 20.76
N LEU A 16 9.81 13.37 19.55
CA LEU A 16 10.95 12.98 18.71
C LEU A 16 11.65 14.16 18.02
N PHE A 17 10.90 15.14 17.51
CA PHE A 17 11.47 16.33 16.85
C PHE A 17 11.83 17.47 17.81
N GLU A 18 11.43 17.38 19.08
CA GLU A 18 11.96 18.21 20.17
C GLU A 18 13.42 17.87 20.48
N ILE A 19 13.83 16.62 20.25
CA ILE A 19 15.24 16.22 20.36
C ILE A 19 16.04 17.00 19.32
N SER A 20 16.95 17.84 19.81
CA SER A 20 17.78 18.74 19.01
C SER A 20 18.51 18.02 17.87
N HIS A 21 19.02 16.81 18.12
CA HIS A 21 19.74 16.01 17.13
C HIS A 21 18.86 15.57 15.95
N ILE A 22 17.62 15.16 16.20
CA ILE A 22 16.71 14.71 15.13
C ILE A 22 16.22 15.91 14.32
N ARG A 23 15.99 17.05 14.98
CA ARG A 23 15.70 18.30 14.29
C ARG A 23 16.84 18.73 13.36
N THR A 24 18.10 18.52 13.74
CA THR A 24 19.24 18.76 12.85
C THR A 24 19.20 17.87 11.62
N ILE A 25 18.94 16.56 11.78
CA ILE A 25 18.80 15.63 10.64
C ILE A 25 17.69 16.11 9.70
N TYR A 26 16.54 16.52 10.26
CA TYR A 26 15.44 17.08 9.48
C TYR A 26 15.86 18.33 8.67
N HIS A 27 16.56 19.26 9.30
CA HIS A 27 17.09 20.45 8.62
C HIS A 27 18.12 20.08 7.53
N MET A 28 18.94 19.05 7.74
CA MET A 28 19.86 18.55 6.71
C MET A 28 19.09 18.03 5.49
N PHE A 29 18.01 17.26 5.67
CA PHE A 29 17.18 16.80 4.55
C PHE A 29 16.52 17.96 3.80
N ILE A 30 16.09 19.02 4.50
CA ILE A 30 15.59 20.25 3.87
C ILE A 30 16.70 20.94 3.07
N ALA A 31 17.89 21.09 3.64
CA ALA A 31 19.02 21.72 2.95
C ALA A 31 19.40 20.94 1.69
N ILE A 32 19.43 19.60 1.74
CA ILE A 32 19.66 18.74 0.58
C ILE A 32 18.56 18.94 -0.48
N LEU A 33 17.29 19.06 -0.08
CA LEU A 33 16.20 19.37 -1.01
C LEU A 33 16.40 20.73 -1.70
N LEU A 34 16.78 21.76 -0.96
CA LEU A 34 17.07 23.08 -1.53
C LEU A 34 18.24 23.02 -2.51
N ILE A 35 19.31 22.28 -2.18
CA ILE A 35 20.44 22.05 -3.08
C ILE A 35 20.01 21.30 -4.34
N PHE A 36 19.20 20.25 -4.24
CA PHE A 36 18.68 19.55 -5.42
C PHE A 36 17.81 20.44 -6.29
N SER A 37 17.00 21.31 -5.68
CA SER A 37 16.15 22.27 -6.39
C SER A 37 17.02 23.29 -7.13
N LEU A 38 18.02 23.87 -6.46
CA LEU A 38 18.97 24.80 -7.06
C LEU A 38 19.81 24.16 -8.16
N SER A 39 20.32 22.94 -7.93
CA SER A 39 21.06 22.18 -8.94
C SER A 39 20.19 21.91 -10.15
N THR A 40 18.91 21.61 -9.95
CA THR A 40 17.99 21.36 -11.05
C THR A 40 17.76 22.62 -11.88
N LEU A 41 17.44 23.73 -11.21
CA LEU A 41 17.27 25.03 -11.85
C LEU A 41 18.53 25.50 -12.60
N ALA A 42 19.71 25.25 -12.02
CA ALA A 42 20.98 25.63 -12.64
C ALA A 42 21.25 24.82 -13.91
N VAL A 43 21.05 23.50 -13.90
CA VAL A 43 21.24 22.67 -15.08
C VAL A 43 20.24 23.03 -16.17
N ASP A 44 18.97 23.20 -15.82
CA ASP A 44 17.93 23.54 -16.80
C ASP A 44 18.18 24.92 -17.42
N TYR A 45 18.67 25.88 -16.62
CA TYR A 45 19.10 27.20 -17.11
C TYR A 45 20.30 27.11 -18.06
N ILE A 46 21.30 26.28 -17.75
CA ILE A 46 22.48 26.08 -18.59
C ILE A 46 22.10 25.41 -19.92
N ASP A 47 21.25 24.37 -19.87
CA ASP A 47 20.91 23.56 -21.03
C ASP A 47 19.93 24.25 -21.98
N GLN A 48 18.89 24.93 -21.45
CA GLN A 48 17.81 25.52 -22.25
C GLN A 48 17.86 27.05 -22.33
N GLY A 49 18.73 27.72 -21.56
CA GLY A 49 18.79 29.19 -21.50
C GLY A 49 17.57 29.86 -20.84
N ARG A 50 16.66 29.08 -20.23
CA ARG A 50 15.44 29.57 -19.54
C ARG A 50 15.23 28.79 -18.25
N LEU A 51 14.69 29.46 -17.22
CA LEU A 51 14.28 28.84 -15.95
C LEU A 51 12.89 28.22 -16.08
N VAL A 52 12.76 27.15 -16.86
CA VAL A 52 11.48 26.41 -16.96
C VAL A 52 11.62 25.09 -16.19
N LEU A 53 10.99 25.01 -15.02
CA LEU A 53 10.77 23.73 -14.34
C LEU A 53 9.71 22.95 -15.13
N GLU A 54 10.13 22.03 -15.98
CA GLU A 54 9.22 21.13 -16.69
C GLU A 54 8.67 20.06 -15.72
N PHE A 55 7.48 20.32 -15.18
CA PHE A 55 6.73 19.35 -14.35
C PHE A 55 6.03 18.26 -15.19
N ASP A 56 6.45 18.06 -16.44
CA ASP A 56 5.81 17.16 -17.40
C ASP A 56 5.76 15.71 -16.91
N LEU A 57 6.82 15.24 -16.23
CA LEU A 57 6.81 13.90 -15.63
C LEU A 57 5.75 13.77 -14.53
N LEU A 58 5.51 14.83 -13.74
CA LEU A 58 4.50 14.83 -12.69
C LEU A 58 3.09 14.88 -13.30
N LEU A 59 2.87 15.74 -14.30
CA LEU A 59 1.62 15.83 -15.05
C LEU A 59 1.30 14.51 -15.78
N TYR A 60 2.32 13.87 -16.36
CA TYR A 60 2.20 12.54 -16.94
C TYR A 60 1.84 11.50 -15.88
N ALA A 61 2.61 11.43 -14.78
CA ALA A 61 2.43 10.40 -13.76
C ALA A 61 1.06 10.47 -13.07
N PHE A 62 0.54 11.68 -12.83
CA PHE A 62 -0.78 11.94 -12.28
C PHE A 62 -1.85 12.19 -13.35
N GLY A 63 -1.62 11.81 -14.61
CA GLY A 63 -2.59 12.02 -15.68
C GLY A 63 -3.92 11.28 -15.46
N LYS A 64 -4.97 11.71 -16.17
CA LYS A 64 -6.33 11.12 -16.13
C LYS A 64 -6.98 11.11 -14.74
N LEU A 65 -6.78 12.18 -13.95
CA LEU A 65 -7.36 12.31 -12.61
C LEU A 65 -8.89 12.18 -12.58
N GLY A 66 -9.60 12.67 -13.60
CA GLY A 66 -11.07 12.53 -13.65
C GLY A 66 -11.54 11.06 -13.58
N THR A 67 -10.85 10.16 -14.28
CA THR A 67 -11.13 8.72 -14.23
C THR A 67 -10.79 8.13 -12.85
N VAL A 68 -9.67 8.57 -12.24
CA VAL A 68 -9.27 8.15 -10.89
C VAL A 68 -10.32 8.56 -9.86
N THR A 69 -10.78 9.81 -9.91
CA THR A 69 -11.77 10.34 -8.97
C THR A 69 -13.09 9.59 -9.09
N TRP A 70 -13.61 9.39 -10.31
CA TRP A 70 -14.83 8.62 -10.52
C TRP A 70 -14.73 7.17 -10.03
N ALA A 71 -13.62 6.48 -10.35
CA ALA A 71 -13.39 5.11 -9.89
C ALA A 71 -13.29 5.03 -8.37
N TRP A 72 -12.60 5.99 -7.74
CA TRP A 72 -12.52 6.12 -6.29
C TRP A 72 -13.89 6.35 -5.66
N THR A 73 -14.73 7.23 -6.23
CA THR A 73 -16.08 7.48 -5.73
C THR A 73 -16.93 6.21 -5.77
N ILE A 74 -16.86 5.41 -6.83
CA ILE A 74 -17.58 4.11 -6.90
C ILE A 74 -17.09 3.16 -5.81
N MET A 75 -15.77 2.98 -5.68
CA MET A 75 -15.21 2.12 -4.63
C MET A 75 -15.61 2.60 -3.23
N PHE A 76 -15.61 3.91 -3.00
CA PHE A 76 -15.97 4.51 -1.72
C PHE A 76 -17.45 4.31 -1.39
N VAL A 77 -18.36 4.62 -2.33
CA VAL A 77 -19.80 4.45 -2.15
C VAL A 77 -20.15 2.99 -1.90
N TYR A 78 -19.54 2.06 -2.65
CA TYR A 78 -19.68 0.64 -2.39
C TYR A 78 -19.26 0.28 -0.96
N THR A 79 -18.05 0.68 -0.56
CA THR A 79 -17.49 0.37 0.76
C THR A 79 -18.32 0.97 1.89
N LEU A 80 -18.92 2.13 1.68
CA LEU A 80 -19.78 2.79 2.67
C LEU A 80 -21.15 2.12 2.80
N CYS A 81 -21.82 1.85 1.68
CA CYS A 81 -23.22 1.45 1.68
C CYS A 81 -23.37 -0.07 1.82
N VAL A 82 -22.68 -0.87 1.00
CA VAL A 82 -22.97 -2.32 0.90
C VAL A 82 -22.64 -3.08 2.18
N PRO A 83 -21.43 -2.96 2.79
CA PRO A 83 -21.14 -3.63 4.07
C PRO A 83 -22.09 -3.20 5.19
N TYR A 84 -22.42 -1.91 5.27
CA TYR A 84 -23.31 -1.37 6.31
C TYR A 84 -24.75 -1.91 6.16
N CYS A 85 -25.34 -1.78 4.98
CA CYS A 85 -26.68 -2.29 4.70
C CYS A 85 -26.76 -3.80 4.87
N THR A 86 -25.74 -4.54 4.42
CA THR A 86 -25.68 -6.01 4.60
C THR A 86 -25.67 -6.37 6.09
N LEU A 87 -24.88 -5.67 6.92
CA LEU A 87 -24.82 -5.92 8.35
C LEU A 87 -26.17 -5.66 9.04
N VAL A 88 -26.81 -4.53 8.73
CA VAL A 88 -28.13 -4.17 9.30
C VAL A 88 -29.19 -5.18 8.88
N PHE A 89 -29.24 -5.54 7.59
CA PHE A 89 -30.16 -6.54 7.06
C PHE A 89 -29.95 -7.90 7.75
N TRP A 90 -28.74 -8.45 7.68
CA TRP A 90 -28.39 -9.73 8.29
C TRP A 90 -28.67 -9.74 9.79
N GLY A 91 -28.24 -8.70 10.53
CA GLY A 91 -28.40 -8.65 11.97
C GLY A 91 -29.84 -8.46 12.43
N SER A 92 -30.70 -7.82 11.63
CA SER A 92 -32.14 -7.69 11.93
C SER A 92 -32.88 -9.03 11.83
N LEU A 93 -32.41 -9.92 10.96
CA LEU A 93 -32.98 -11.23 10.72
C LEU A 93 -32.32 -12.34 11.55
N TYR A 94 -31.07 -12.16 11.99
CA TYR A 94 -30.26 -13.20 12.64
C TYR A 94 -30.93 -13.87 13.85
N HIS A 95 -31.59 -13.08 14.70
CA HIS A 95 -32.29 -13.61 15.89
C HIS A 95 -33.74 -14.03 15.62
N LYS A 96 -34.35 -13.57 14.52
CA LYS A 96 -35.74 -13.89 14.13
C LYS A 96 -35.83 -15.16 13.30
N PHE A 97 -34.80 -15.47 12.51
CA PHE A 97 -34.83 -16.55 11.55
C PHE A 97 -34.33 -17.88 12.17
N PRO A 98 -35.04 -19.01 11.95
CA PRO A 98 -34.66 -20.29 12.54
C PRO A 98 -33.35 -20.85 11.94
N TYR A 99 -33.12 -20.67 10.63
CA TYR A 99 -31.94 -21.17 9.91
C TYR A 99 -30.76 -20.17 9.92
N LYS A 100 -30.19 -19.92 11.10
CA LYS A 100 -29.12 -18.92 11.32
C LYS A 100 -27.88 -19.13 10.44
N LEU A 101 -27.48 -20.39 10.25
CA LEU A 101 -26.31 -20.75 9.44
C LEU A 101 -26.54 -20.44 7.96
N GLY A 102 -27.69 -20.83 7.41
CA GLY A 102 -28.05 -20.59 6.02
C GLY A 102 -28.15 -19.09 5.70
N LEU A 103 -28.80 -18.31 6.57
CA LEU A 103 -28.86 -16.85 6.45
C LEU A 103 -27.45 -16.24 6.42
N SER A 104 -26.60 -16.60 7.38
CA SER A 104 -25.25 -16.02 7.52
C SER A 104 -24.33 -16.39 6.36
N LEU A 105 -24.38 -17.64 5.89
CA LEU A 105 -23.62 -18.09 4.72
C LEU A 105 -24.13 -17.41 3.44
N GLY A 106 -25.45 -17.35 3.25
CA GLY A 106 -26.06 -16.72 2.07
C GLY A 106 -25.70 -15.23 1.96
N THR A 107 -25.90 -14.46 3.03
CA THR A 107 -25.56 -13.03 3.03
C THR A 107 -24.06 -12.79 2.92
N GLY A 108 -23.24 -13.63 3.56
CA GLY A 108 -21.78 -13.55 3.51
C GLY A 108 -21.21 -13.86 2.11
N LEU A 109 -21.71 -14.89 1.46
CA LEU A 109 -21.32 -15.25 0.08
C LEU A 109 -21.77 -14.19 -0.92
N LEU A 110 -23.01 -13.67 -0.79
CA LEU A 110 -23.51 -12.60 -1.63
C LEU A 110 -22.65 -11.34 -1.49
N MET A 111 -22.38 -10.89 -0.27
CA MET A 111 -21.50 -9.75 -0.02
C MET A 111 -20.10 -9.98 -0.59
N SER A 112 -19.55 -11.18 -0.41
CA SER A 112 -18.21 -11.53 -0.93
C SER A 112 -18.18 -11.52 -2.46
N ALA A 113 -19.22 -12.01 -3.13
CA ALA A 113 -19.33 -11.97 -4.58
C ALA A 113 -19.36 -10.53 -5.10
N ILE A 114 -20.20 -9.67 -4.50
CA ILE A 114 -20.27 -8.25 -4.88
C ILE A 114 -18.93 -7.56 -4.59
N GLN A 115 -18.28 -7.87 -3.46
CA GLN A 115 -16.97 -7.32 -3.13
C GLN A 115 -15.90 -7.71 -4.14
N MET A 116 -15.90 -8.96 -4.61
CA MET A 116 -14.98 -9.41 -5.65
C MET A 116 -15.22 -8.70 -6.98
N CYS A 117 -16.48 -8.39 -7.33
CA CYS A 117 -16.78 -7.61 -8.53
C CYS A 117 -16.31 -6.15 -8.39
N VAL A 118 -16.69 -5.46 -7.32
CA VAL A 118 -16.52 -3.99 -7.18
C VAL A 118 -15.16 -3.58 -6.63
N LEU A 119 -14.60 -4.32 -5.67
CA LEU A 119 -13.27 -4.05 -5.10
C LEU A 119 -12.21 -5.02 -5.59
N GLY A 120 -12.56 -6.06 -6.35
CA GLY A 120 -11.58 -6.97 -6.97
C GLY A 120 -11.38 -6.62 -8.44
N VAL A 121 -12.39 -6.89 -9.28
CA VAL A 121 -12.28 -6.82 -10.74
C VAL A 121 -12.36 -5.38 -11.26
N PHE A 122 -13.28 -4.57 -10.75
CA PHE A 122 -13.51 -3.21 -11.27
C PHE A 122 -12.27 -2.29 -11.23
N PRO A 123 -11.49 -2.19 -10.13
CA PRO A 123 -10.33 -1.29 -10.08
C PRO A 123 -9.22 -1.75 -11.03
N ILE A 124 -9.03 -3.07 -11.15
CA ILE A 124 -8.12 -3.69 -12.12
C ILE A 124 -8.56 -3.35 -13.55
N TYR A 125 -9.84 -3.54 -13.85
CA TYR A 125 -10.41 -3.18 -15.14
C TYR A 125 -10.17 -1.70 -15.46
N VAL A 126 -10.43 -0.78 -14.52
CA VAL A 126 -10.23 0.65 -14.73
C VAL A 126 -8.77 0.97 -15.05
N VAL A 127 -7.84 0.48 -14.23
CA VAL A 127 -6.40 0.73 -14.37
C VAL A 127 -5.86 0.25 -15.71
N VAL A 128 -6.30 -0.93 -16.13
CA VAL A 128 -5.79 -1.62 -17.31
C VAL A 128 -6.48 -1.15 -18.59
N HIS A 129 -7.81 -1.05 -18.60
CA HIS A 129 -8.59 -0.65 -19.77
C HIS A 129 -8.38 0.82 -20.11
N HIS A 130 -8.42 1.72 -19.11
CA HIS A 130 -8.21 3.15 -19.36
C HIS A 130 -6.73 3.52 -19.49
N GLN A 131 -5.80 2.56 -19.38
CA GLN A 131 -4.35 2.78 -19.48
C GLN A 131 -3.92 4.00 -18.66
N LEU A 132 -4.19 3.95 -17.35
CA LEU A 132 -3.83 5.04 -16.44
C LEU A 132 -2.29 5.15 -16.33
N PRO A 133 -1.73 6.34 -16.11
CA PRO A 133 -0.31 6.49 -15.82
C PRO A 133 0.07 5.95 -14.43
N PRO A 134 1.37 5.70 -14.14
CA PRO A 134 1.79 4.93 -12.97
C PRO A 134 1.30 5.45 -11.62
N ALA A 135 1.44 6.75 -11.32
CA ALA A 135 1.01 7.27 -10.03
C ALA A 135 -0.52 7.22 -9.87
N SER A 136 -1.26 7.51 -10.95
CA SER A 136 -2.72 7.33 -11.00
C SER A 136 -3.14 5.87 -10.78
N ARG A 137 -2.40 4.89 -11.31
CA ARG A 137 -2.64 3.46 -11.03
C ARG A 137 -2.42 3.15 -9.55
N PHE A 138 -1.31 3.60 -8.97
CA PHE A 138 -1.02 3.40 -7.56
C PHE A 138 -2.11 3.97 -6.64
N ILE A 139 -2.65 5.16 -6.94
CA ILE A 139 -3.76 5.74 -6.15
C ILE A 139 -4.95 4.78 -6.11
N VAL A 140 -5.43 4.33 -7.26
CA VAL A 140 -6.61 3.45 -7.35
C VAL A 140 -6.38 2.12 -6.62
N ILE A 141 -5.22 1.49 -6.83
CA ILE A 141 -4.91 0.17 -6.28
C ILE A 141 -4.65 0.22 -4.77
N LEU A 142 -3.96 1.24 -4.27
CA LEU A 142 -3.73 1.40 -2.83
C LEU A 142 -5.04 1.72 -2.10
N GLU A 143 -5.91 2.56 -2.69
CA GLU A 143 -7.24 2.83 -2.14
C GLU A 143 -8.14 1.60 -2.18
N GLN A 144 -8.09 0.79 -3.25
CA GLN A 144 -8.74 -0.52 -3.33
C GLN A 144 -8.33 -1.40 -2.14
N ILE A 145 -7.02 -1.59 -1.91
CA ILE A 145 -6.51 -2.41 -0.81
C ILE A 145 -6.99 -1.85 0.54
N ARG A 146 -6.92 -0.53 0.74
CA ARG A 146 -7.36 0.15 1.96
C ARG A 146 -8.85 -0.11 2.24
N PHE A 147 -9.71 0.02 1.23
CA PHE A 147 -11.14 -0.24 1.35
C PHE A 147 -11.44 -1.70 1.68
N LEU A 148 -10.74 -2.64 1.04
CA LEU A 148 -10.87 -4.08 1.28
C LEU A 148 -10.54 -4.42 2.75
N MET A 149 -9.43 -3.88 3.27
CA MET A 149 -9.01 -4.08 4.66
C MET A 149 -10.00 -3.47 5.66
N LYS A 150 -10.51 -2.26 5.38
CA LYS A 150 -11.49 -1.58 6.25
C LYS A 150 -12.86 -2.27 6.24
N ALA A 151 -13.36 -2.66 5.07
CA ALA A 151 -14.62 -3.40 4.94
C ALA A 151 -14.56 -4.72 5.73
N TYR A 152 -13.45 -5.47 5.58
CA TYR A 152 -13.23 -6.68 6.34
C TYR A 152 -13.19 -6.43 7.85
N SER A 153 -12.43 -5.42 8.31
CA SER A 153 -12.32 -5.08 9.73
C SER A 153 -13.68 -4.73 10.34
N PHE A 154 -14.48 -3.94 9.63
CA PHE A 154 -15.83 -3.56 10.07
C PHE A 154 -16.71 -4.78 10.29
N MET A 155 -16.87 -5.64 9.28
CA MET A 155 -17.70 -6.84 9.37
C MET A 155 -17.21 -7.77 10.48
N ARG A 156 -15.89 -7.95 10.57
CA ARG A 156 -15.28 -8.89 11.52
C ARG A 156 -15.45 -8.47 12.99
N GLU A 157 -15.43 -7.17 13.27
CA GLU A 157 -15.59 -6.66 14.64
C GLU A 157 -17.05 -6.56 15.08
N THR A 158 -17.98 -6.27 14.16
CA THR A 158 -19.40 -6.06 14.46
C THR A 158 -20.20 -7.36 14.50
N THR A 159 -19.94 -8.30 13.59
CA THR A 159 -20.65 -9.59 13.49
C THR A 159 -20.69 -10.35 14.83
N PRO A 160 -19.56 -10.57 15.55
CA PRO A 160 -19.59 -11.30 16.81
C PRO A 160 -20.33 -10.58 17.94
N VAL A 161 -20.45 -9.25 17.87
CA VAL A 161 -21.18 -8.44 18.87
C VAL A 161 -22.69 -8.66 18.68
N ILE A 162 -23.18 -8.61 17.45
CA ILE A 162 -24.59 -8.86 17.11
C ILE A 162 -24.98 -10.31 17.44
N MET A 163 -24.10 -11.28 17.15
CA MET A 163 -24.37 -12.69 17.46
C MET A 163 -24.53 -12.97 18.96
N LYS A 164 -23.79 -12.24 19.81
CA LYS A 164 -23.78 -12.43 21.27
C LYS A 164 -24.87 -11.64 21.98
N ASN A 165 -25.23 -10.48 21.45
CA ASN A 165 -26.25 -9.62 22.02
C ASN A 165 -27.62 -10.01 21.49
N THR A 166 -28.31 -10.91 22.20
CA THR A 166 -29.72 -11.21 21.93
C THR A 166 -30.57 -10.02 22.38
N PRO A 167 -31.41 -9.43 21.49
CA PRO A 167 -32.31 -8.35 21.89
C PRO A 167 -33.30 -8.85 22.95
N LYS A 168 -33.56 -8.03 23.97
CA LYS A 168 -34.63 -8.29 24.94
C LYS A 168 -35.99 -8.12 24.28
N GLU A 169 -37.04 -8.73 24.83
CA GLU A 169 -38.40 -8.55 24.34
C GLU A 169 -38.77 -7.06 24.27
N GLY A 170 -39.15 -6.58 23.08
CA GLY A 170 -39.47 -5.18 22.83
C GLY A 170 -38.29 -4.27 22.43
N GLU A 171 -37.03 -4.73 22.52
CA GLU A 171 -35.86 -3.94 22.12
C GLU A 171 -35.39 -4.26 20.70
N SER A 172 -35.07 -3.23 19.90
CA SER A 172 -34.44 -3.41 18.60
C SER A 172 -32.97 -3.83 18.74
N PRO A 173 -32.42 -4.67 17.85
CA PRO A 173 -31.00 -5.02 17.88
C PRO A 173 -30.13 -3.76 17.80
N ARG A 174 -29.11 -3.68 18.66
CA ARG A 174 -28.17 -2.56 18.65
C ARG A 174 -27.18 -2.71 17.50
N PHE A 175 -27.25 -1.78 16.54
CA PHE A 175 -26.32 -1.69 15.41
C PHE A 175 -25.29 -0.57 15.61
N PRO A 176 -24.11 -0.67 14.99
CA PRO A 176 -23.20 0.46 14.92
C PRO A 176 -23.85 1.63 14.16
N THR A 177 -23.59 2.85 14.62
CA THR A 177 -24.10 4.05 13.95
C THR A 177 -23.41 4.23 12.60
N PHE A 178 -24.16 4.66 11.58
CA PHE A 178 -23.62 4.97 10.26
C PHE A 178 -22.50 6.03 10.34
N SER A 179 -22.66 7.04 11.21
CA SER A 179 -21.65 8.07 11.43
C SER A 179 -20.33 7.51 11.97
N SER A 180 -20.35 6.53 12.88
CA SER A 180 -19.11 5.91 13.37
C SER A 180 -18.41 5.11 12.27
N TYR A 181 -19.17 4.45 11.39
CA TYR A 181 -18.59 3.72 10.25
C TYR A 181 -17.99 4.68 9.21
N LEU A 182 -18.74 5.73 8.82
CA LEU A 182 -18.26 6.76 7.92
C LEU A 182 -16.98 7.44 8.45
N TYR A 183 -16.95 7.76 9.75
CA TYR A 183 -15.76 8.30 10.42
C TYR A 183 -14.58 7.32 10.31
N PHE A 184 -14.80 6.04 10.60
CA PHE A 184 -13.77 5.01 10.47
C PHE A 184 -13.21 4.91 9.05
N LEU A 185 -14.01 5.07 8.00
CA LEU A 185 -13.52 4.98 6.62
C LEU A 185 -12.43 6.00 6.31
N PHE A 186 -12.44 7.17 6.94
CA PHE A 186 -11.41 8.19 6.79
C PHE A 186 -10.31 8.13 7.85
N CYS A 187 -10.56 7.50 9.02
CA CYS A 187 -9.56 7.40 10.07
C CYS A 187 -8.26 6.71 9.61
N PRO A 188 -7.08 7.18 10.06
CA PRO A 188 -5.77 6.60 9.75
C PRO A 188 -5.49 5.32 10.55
N THR A 189 -6.49 4.43 10.67
CA THR A 189 -6.37 3.10 11.28
C THR A 189 -7.19 2.09 10.48
N LEU A 190 -6.77 0.83 10.51
CA LEU A 190 -7.46 -0.26 9.81
C LEU A 190 -8.28 -1.14 10.75
N ILE A 191 -8.31 -0.83 12.05
CA ILE A 191 -9.09 -1.58 13.06
C ILE A 191 -10.35 -0.79 13.43
N TYR A 192 -11.51 -1.38 13.20
CA TYR A 192 -12.81 -0.81 13.54
C TYR A 192 -13.11 -0.86 15.05
N ARG A 193 -13.58 0.28 15.57
CA ARG A 193 -14.16 0.46 16.91
C ARG A 193 -15.32 1.45 16.79
N GLU A 194 -16.33 1.30 17.65
CA GLU A 194 -17.47 2.24 17.69
C GLU A 194 -17.06 3.63 18.17
N SER A 195 -16.09 3.69 19.08
CA SER A 195 -15.52 4.92 19.62
C SER A 195 -14.00 4.89 19.57
N TYR A 196 -13.42 6.06 19.28
CA TYR A 196 -11.98 6.30 19.27
C TYR A 196 -11.67 7.48 20.20
N PRO A 197 -10.48 7.54 20.81
CA PRO A 197 -10.05 8.73 21.55
C PRO A 197 -9.95 9.91 20.57
N ARG A 198 -10.51 11.06 20.96
CA ARG A 198 -10.56 12.26 20.10
C ARG A 198 -9.94 13.47 20.77
N ASN A 199 -9.28 14.29 19.96
CA ASN A 199 -8.75 15.58 20.40
C ASN A 199 -9.88 16.60 20.59
N SER A 200 -9.70 17.56 21.49
CA SER A 200 -10.69 18.61 21.77
C SER A 200 -10.90 19.56 20.59
N HIS A 201 -9.82 19.99 19.96
CA HIS A 201 -9.83 20.95 18.84
C HIS A 201 -8.86 20.54 17.72
N ILE A 202 -9.01 21.17 16.55
CA ILE A 202 -8.12 21.00 15.39
C ILE A 202 -7.09 22.13 15.38
N ARG A 203 -5.81 21.78 15.36
CA ARG A 203 -4.70 22.74 15.25
C ARG A 203 -4.43 23.07 13.78
N TRP A 204 -5.09 24.08 13.22
CA TRP A 204 -4.97 24.45 11.80
C TRP A 204 -3.55 24.81 11.35
N ARG A 205 -2.75 25.46 12.21
CA ARG A 205 -1.33 25.72 11.93
C ARG A 205 -0.56 24.42 11.66
N TYR A 206 -0.82 23.40 12.48
CA TYR A 206 -0.19 22.10 12.32
C TYR A 206 -0.66 21.40 11.04
N VAL A 207 -1.95 21.50 10.69
CA VAL A 207 -2.50 21.00 9.43
C VAL A 207 -1.78 21.64 8.25
N GLY A 208 -1.66 22.98 8.23
CA GLY A 208 -0.98 23.71 7.16
C GLY A 208 0.49 23.33 7.01
N VAL A 209 1.23 23.27 8.13
CA VAL A 209 2.65 22.86 8.12
C VAL A 209 2.80 21.41 7.64
N THR A 210 1.98 20.49 8.13
CA THR A 210 2.07 19.06 7.75
C THR A 210 1.65 18.84 6.29
N ALA A 211 0.66 19.59 5.78
CA ALA A 211 0.27 19.56 4.38
C ALA A 211 1.41 20.09 3.49
N GLY A 212 2.04 21.21 3.88
CA GLY A 212 3.22 21.75 3.21
C GLY A 212 4.39 20.75 3.19
N MET A 213 4.66 20.07 4.31
CA MET A 213 5.66 18.99 4.36
C MET A 213 5.33 17.85 3.40
N THR A 214 4.07 17.43 3.33
CA THR A 214 3.64 16.36 2.42
C THR A 214 3.87 16.75 0.96
N LEU A 215 3.52 17.97 0.58
CA LEU A 215 3.78 18.51 -0.77
C LEU A 215 5.29 18.64 -1.04
N GLY A 216 6.06 19.13 -0.07
CA GLY A 216 7.52 19.21 -0.17
C GLY A 216 8.16 17.83 -0.39
N CYS A 217 7.68 16.79 0.29
CA CYS A 217 8.13 15.42 0.06
C CYS A 217 7.76 14.89 -1.32
N LEU A 218 6.60 15.26 -1.88
CA LEU A 218 6.23 14.90 -3.26
C LEU A 218 7.26 15.46 -4.25
N PHE A 219 7.60 16.75 -4.13
CA PHE A 219 8.62 17.38 -4.97
C PHE A 219 10.02 16.80 -4.76
N TYR A 220 10.38 16.47 -3.52
CA TYR A 220 11.65 15.78 -3.24
C TYR A 220 11.69 14.43 -3.97
N GLY A 221 10.61 13.65 -3.92
CA GLY A 221 10.54 12.37 -4.63
C GLY A 221 10.72 12.55 -6.14
N TYR A 222 10.07 13.57 -6.70
CA TYR A 222 10.26 13.95 -8.11
C TYR A 222 11.74 14.27 -8.43
N PHE A 223 12.42 15.10 -7.63
CA PHE A 223 13.82 15.45 -7.88
C PHE A 223 14.75 14.25 -7.75
N ILE A 224 14.53 13.35 -6.77
CA ILE A 224 15.29 12.10 -6.65
C ILE A 224 15.14 11.28 -7.93
N LEU A 225 13.91 11.12 -8.44
CA LEU A 225 13.68 10.38 -9.67
C LEU A 225 14.40 11.02 -10.85
N VAL A 226 14.21 12.33 -11.09
CA VAL A 226 14.77 13.04 -12.24
C VAL A 226 16.29 13.10 -12.22
N ARG A 227 16.90 13.38 -11.06
CA ARG A 227 18.35 13.60 -10.96
C ARG A 227 19.15 12.34 -10.65
N LEU A 228 18.59 11.41 -9.87
CA LEU A 228 19.32 10.23 -9.42
C LEU A 228 18.89 8.95 -10.15
N CYS A 229 17.62 8.77 -10.49
CA CYS A 229 17.17 7.54 -11.16
C CYS A 229 17.27 7.63 -12.68
N ILE A 230 16.69 8.66 -13.31
CA ILE A 230 16.62 8.75 -14.79
C ILE A 230 18.00 8.64 -15.45
N PRO A 231 19.07 9.33 -15.02
CA PRO A 231 20.37 9.26 -15.69
C PRO A 231 21.01 7.87 -15.64
N ILE A 232 20.69 7.05 -14.62
CA ILE A 232 21.22 5.68 -14.50
C ILE A 232 20.59 4.75 -15.54
N PHE A 233 19.30 4.92 -15.84
CA PHE A 233 18.52 3.99 -16.68
C PHE A 233 18.18 4.50 -18.08
N LYS A 234 18.37 5.80 -18.33
CA LYS A 234 18.29 6.44 -19.66
C LYS A 234 19.63 6.56 -20.43
N PRO A 235 20.72 5.77 -20.24
CA PRO A 235 21.85 5.82 -21.16
C PRO A 235 21.53 5.20 -22.52
N ASP A 236 22.26 5.62 -23.55
CA ASP A 236 22.12 5.19 -24.95
C ASP A 236 22.04 3.65 -25.12
N THR A 237 21.10 3.22 -25.97
CA THR A 237 20.73 1.85 -26.37
C THR A 237 21.86 0.99 -26.96
N LYS A 238 23.11 1.45 -26.95
CA LYS A 238 24.25 0.80 -27.62
C LYS A 238 25.17 0.02 -26.68
N GLN A 239 24.98 0.07 -25.36
CA GLN A 239 25.83 -0.71 -24.44
C GLN A 239 25.34 -2.16 -24.32
N PRO A 240 26.18 -3.18 -24.60
CA PRO A 240 25.79 -4.57 -24.41
C PRO A 240 25.56 -4.87 -22.93
N PHE A 241 24.54 -5.68 -22.65
CA PHE A 241 24.23 -6.14 -21.29
C PHE A 241 25.40 -6.97 -20.74
N SER A 242 26.12 -6.42 -19.75
CA SER A 242 27.20 -7.10 -19.05
C SER A 242 26.85 -7.28 -17.57
N LYS A 243 27.31 -8.40 -16.99
CA LYS A 243 27.19 -8.65 -15.54
C LYS A 243 27.77 -7.49 -14.72
N ARG A 244 28.87 -6.90 -15.20
CA ARG A 244 29.50 -5.72 -14.58
C ARG A 244 28.53 -4.53 -14.54
N THR A 245 27.87 -4.24 -15.66
CA THR A 245 26.92 -3.13 -15.78
C THR A 245 25.72 -3.31 -14.86
N MET A 246 25.18 -4.53 -14.76
CA MET A 246 24.09 -4.85 -13.82
C MET A 246 24.49 -4.61 -12.36
N VAL A 247 25.66 -5.09 -11.95
CA VAL A 247 26.15 -4.91 -10.58
C VAL A 247 26.36 -3.44 -10.26
N LEU A 248 26.96 -2.68 -11.18
CA LEU A 248 27.14 -1.22 -11.02
C LEU A 248 25.80 -0.49 -10.95
N ALA A 249 24.82 -0.86 -11.78
CA ALA A 249 23.48 -0.29 -11.74
C ALA A 249 22.79 -0.51 -10.39
N VAL A 250 22.90 -1.72 -9.82
CA VAL A 250 22.38 -2.01 -8.47
C VAL A 250 23.03 -1.11 -7.43
N PHE A 251 24.36 -1.01 -7.40
CA PHE A 251 25.07 -0.17 -6.43
C PHE A 251 24.75 1.32 -6.58
N HIS A 252 24.67 1.84 -7.80
CA HIS A 252 24.26 3.22 -8.05
C HIS A 252 22.80 3.47 -7.64
N SER A 253 21.96 2.44 -7.63
CA SER A 253 20.55 2.52 -7.23
C SER A 253 20.32 2.43 -5.72
N VAL A 254 21.32 2.02 -4.93
CA VAL A 254 21.19 1.89 -3.47
C VAL A 254 20.85 3.23 -2.82
N LEU A 255 21.58 4.29 -3.18
CA LEU A 255 21.38 5.64 -2.63
C LEU A 255 19.99 6.22 -2.98
N PRO A 256 19.54 6.29 -4.25
CA PRO A 256 18.20 6.76 -4.54
C PRO A 256 17.13 5.85 -3.93
N GLY A 257 17.35 4.53 -3.89
CA GLY A 257 16.41 3.59 -3.29
C GLY A 257 16.17 3.83 -1.80
N ILE A 258 17.22 4.01 -1.01
CA ILE A 258 17.03 4.32 0.41
C ILE A 258 16.44 5.71 0.65
N MET A 259 16.83 6.70 -0.16
CA MET A 259 16.24 8.04 -0.06
C MET A 259 14.74 8.00 -0.34
N LEU A 260 14.31 7.26 -1.38
CA LEU A 260 12.89 7.05 -1.68
C LEU A 260 12.18 6.30 -0.54
N LEU A 261 12.79 5.26 0.04
CA LEU A 261 12.19 4.53 1.18
C LEU A 261 11.94 5.46 2.38
N LEU A 262 12.97 6.19 2.81
CA LEU A 262 12.88 7.10 3.96
C LEU A 262 11.90 8.25 3.69
N LEU A 263 11.91 8.79 2.47
CA LEU A 263 11.02 9.86 2.06
C LEU A 263 9.57 9.37 2.01
N CYS A 264 9.29 8.21 1.41
CA CYS A 264 7.95 7.63 1.38
C CYS A 264 7.44 7.31 2.78
N PHE A 265 8.30 6.79 3.66
CA PHE A 265 7.99 6.59 5.08
C PHE A 265 7.56 7.90 5.74
N PHE A 266 8.38 8.95 5.64
CA PHE A 266 8.09 10.23 6.26
C PHE A 266 6.88 10.94 5.64
N ALA A 267 6.74 10.91 4.31
CA ALA A 267 5.62 11.54 3.62
C ALA A 267 4.28 10.88 3.97
N PHE A 268 4.22 9.55 3.93
CA PHE A 268 2.97 8.82 4.14
C PHE A 268 2.70 8.53 5.62
N LEU A 269 3.56 7.77 6.29
CA LEU A 269 3.29 7.32 7.67
C LEU A 269 3.37 8.47 8.67
N HIS A 270 4.29 9.42 8.45
CA HIS A 270 4.42 10.55 9.34
C HIS A 270 3.55 11.73 8.93
N CYS A 271 3.69 12.29 7.72
CA CYS A 271 2.96 13.52 7.37
C CYS A 271 1.49 13.25 7.06
N TRP A 272 1.20 12.37 6.09
CA TRP A 272 -0.16 12.13 5.61
C TRP A 272 -1.08 11.55 6.69
N LEU A 273 -0.67 10.50 7.40
CA LEU A 273 -1.51 9.91 8.46
C LEU A 273 -1.76 10.86 9.62
N ASN A 274 -0.78 11.69 10.00
CA ASN A 274 -0.98 12.71 11.04
C ASN A 274 -1.82 13.89 10.55
N LEU A 275 -1.77 14.24 9.27
CA LEU A 275 -2.64 15.24 8.67
C LEU A 275 -4.11 14.81 8.81
N PHE A 276 -4.43 13.60 8.35
CA PHE A 276 -5.77 13.02 8.51
C PHE A 276 -6.13 12.79 9.98
N GLY A 277 -5.16 12.40 10.81
CA GLY A 277 -5.33 12.27 12.25
C GLY A 277 -5.76 13.58 12.91
N GLU A 278 -5.14 14.70 12.56
CA GLU A 278 -5.52 16.02 13.08
C GLU A 278 -6.88 16.48 12.52
N LEU A 279 -7.10 16.38 11.21
CA LEU A 279 -8.35 16.78 10.55
C LEU A 279 -9.57 16.05 11.12
N LEU A 280 -9.43 14.76 11.44
CA LEU A 280 -10.50 13.94 12.00
C LEU A 280 -10.61 14.04 13.52
N ARG A 281 -9.67 14.74 14.18
CA ARG A 281 -9.48 14.76 15.64
C ARG A 281 -9.23 13.36 16.20
N PHE A 282 -8.51 12.51 15.50
CA PHE A 282 -8.09 11.20 15.96
C PHE A 282 -6.83 11.30 16.84
N ALA A 283 -6.91 10.79 18.07
CA ALA A 283 -5.87 10.99 19.08
C ALA A 283 -4.80 9.89 19.12
N ASP A 284 -5.08 8.67 18.64
CA ASP A 284 -4.08 7.59 18.64
C ASP A 284 -3.14 7.73 17.43
N ARG A 285 -2.00 8.39 17.63
CA ARG A 285 -1.06 8.72 16.53
C ARG A 285 0.13 7.77 16.43
N MET A 286 0.05 6.59 17.04
CA MET A 286 1.11 5.58 17.00
C MET A 286 1.08 4.77 15.70
N PHE A 287 1.40 5.42 14.57
CA PHE A 287 1.39 4.75 13.26
C PHE A 287 2.66 3.92 12.98
N TYR A 288 3.75 4.25 13.67
CA TYR A 288 5.03 3.56 13.63
C TYR A 288 5.73 3.69 14.99
N LYS A 289 6.78 2.90 15.21
CA LYS A 289 7.69 2.99 16.36
C LYS A 289 9.13 3.14 15.85
N ASP A 290 10.11 3.12 16.75
CA ASP A 290 11.54 3.30 16.46
C ASP A 290 12.15 2.12 15.69
N TRP A 291 11.65 1.87 14.48
CA TRP A 291 12.02 0.73 13.65
C TRP A 291 13.48 0.79 13.22
N TRP A 292 14.08 1.98 13.14
CA TRP A 292 15.49 2.21 12.83
C TRP A 292 16.44 1.63 13.88
N ASN A 293 15.98 1.45 15.12
CA ASN A 293 16.73 0.83 16.22
C ASN A 293 16.52 -0.69 16.31
N SER A 294 15.84 -1.30 15.34
CA SER A 294 15.56 -2.75 15.37
C SER A 294 16.84 -3.57 15.23
N THR A 295 17.00 -4.59 16.08
CA THR A 295 18.07 -5.61 15.97
C THR A 295 17.58 -6.93 15.37
N SER A 296 16.27 -7.07 15.13
CA SER A 296 15.65 -8.26 14.52
C SER A 296 14.69 -7.84 13.41
N PHE A 297 14.59 -8.66 12.36
CA PHE A 297 13.61 -8.43 11.29
C PHE A 297 12.16 -8.57 11.80
N ALA A 298 11.95 -9.46 12.79
CA ALA A 298 10.67 -9.57 13.48
C ALA A 298 10.26 -8.26 14.16
N ASN A 299 11.18 -7.55 14.81
CA ASN A 299 10.89 -6.24 15.41
C ASN A 299 10.67 -5.17 14.34
N TYR A 300 11.48 -5.17 13.27
CA TYR A 300 11.31 -4.25 12.15
C TYR A 300 9.90 -4.32 11.53
N TYR A 301 9.41 -5.52 11.19
CA TYR A 301 8.07 -5.68 10.61
C TYR A 301 6.92 -5.25 11.55
N ARG A 302 7.12 -5.35 12.87
CA ARG A 302 6.14 -4.92 13.89
C ARG A 302 6.09 -3.40 14.07
N THR A 303 7.20 -2.71 13.80
CA THR A 303 7.41 -1.32 14.20
C THR A 303 7.39 -0.34 13.02
N TRP A 304 7.69 -0.81 11.80
CA TRP A 304 7.72 0.03 10.60
C TRP A 304 6.36 0.66 10.26
N ASN A 305 5.32 -0.16 10.11
CA ASN A 305 3.96 0.28 9.82
C ASN A 305 2.99 -0.45 10.74
N VAL A 306 2.75 0.13 11.91
CA VAL A 306 1.89 -0.46 12.96
C VAL A 306 0.46 -0.59 12.47
N VAL A 307 -0.02 0.32 11.61
CA VAL A 307 -1.39 0.30 11.09
C VAL A 307 -1.69 -0.97 10.30
N VAL A 308 -0.83 -1.33 9.34
CA VAL A 308 -0.97 -2.55 8.53
C VAL A 308 -0.58 -3.78 9.33
N HIS A 309 0.48 -3.69 10.13
CA HIS A 309 0.92 -4.79 11.00
C HIS A 309 -0.22 -5.23 11.94
N ASP A 310 -0.89 -4.29 12.61
CA ASP A 310 -1.95 -4.62 13.54
C ASP A 310 -3.13 -5.29 12.81
N TRP A 311 -3.51 -4.81 11.62
CA TRP A 311 -4.54 -5.48 10.83
C TRP A 311 -4.16 -6.93 10.50
N LEU A 312 -2.93 -7.14 10.00
CA LEU A 312 -2.41 -8.48 9.68
C LEU A 312 -2.31 -9.37 10.93
N TYR A 313 -1.95 -8.81 12.07
CA TYR A 313 -1.84 -9.55 13.33
C TYR A 313 -3.21 -9.95 13.90
N TYR A 314 -4.14 -8.99 14.01
CA TYR A 314 -5.45 -9.22 14.63
C TYR A 314 -6.38 -10.05 13.75
N TYR A 315 -6.32 -9.86 12.43
CA TYR A 315 -7.25 -10.49 11.48
C TYR A 315 -6.61 -11.58 10.63
N GLY A 316 -5.33 -11.48 10.30
CA GLY A 316 -4.62 -12.56 9.60
C GLY A 316 -4.14 -13.63 10.58
N TYR A 317 -3.11 -13.29 11.37
CA TYR A 317 -2.39 -14.23 12.21
C TYR A 317 -3.29 -14.89 13.27
N ARG A 318 -4.03 -14.08 14.03
CA ARG A 318 -4.84 -14.58 15.15
C ARG A 318 -6.04 -15.41 14.70
N ASP A 319 -6.59 -15.13 13.53
CA ASP A 319 -7.72 -15.88 12.99
C ASP A 319 -7.29 -17.24 12.49
N ILE A 320 -6.22 -17.28 11.69
CA ILE A 320 -5.63 -18.54 11.24
C ILE A 320 -5.23 -19.39 12.45
N LEU A 321 -4.63 -18.76 13.47
CA LEU A 321 -4.28 -19.44 14.70
C LEU A 321 -5.50 -19.95 15.48
N TRP A 322 -6.61 -19.20 15.48
CA TRP A 322 -7.85 -19.62 16.11
C TRP A 322 -8.50 -20.79 15.35
N LEU A 323 -8.56 -20.71 14.02
CA LEU A 323 -9.04 -21.78 13.13
C LEU A 323 -8.20 -23.06 13.28
N SER A 324 -6.88 -22.91 13.44
CA SER A 324 -5.96 -24.03 13.65
C SER A 324 -5.94 -24.54 15.10
N LYS A 325 -6.87 -24.12 15.98
CA LYS A 325 -6.89 -24.43 17.43
C LYS A 325 -5.53 -24.21 18.12
N ARG A 326 -4.81 -23.16 17.73
CA ARG A 326 -3.47 -22.77 18.20
C ARG A 326 -2.33 -23.76 17.95
N LYS A 327 -2.54 -24.80 17.15
CA LYS A 327 -1.55 -25.85 16.89
C LYS A 327 -0.41 -25.40 15.97
N PHE A 328 -0.67 -24.57 14.96
CA PHE A 328 0.31 -24.26 13.90
C PHE A 328 0.72 -22.78 13.87
N ARG A 329 1.52 -22.35 14.85
CA ARG A 329 2.01 -20.95 14.94
C ARG A 329 2.88 -20.55 13.75
N THR A 330 3.77 -21.44 13.32
CA THR A 330 4.68 -21.18 12.19
C THR A 330 3.92 -21.06 10.88
N ALA A 331 2.96 -21.96 10.62
CA ALA A 331 2.13 -21.89 9.42
C ALA A 331 1.28 -20.62 9.39
N ALA A 332 0.71 -20.21 10.54
CA ALA A 332 -0.04 -18.95 10.64
C ALA A 332 0.83 -17.73 10.34
N MET A 333 2.08 -17.71 10.84
CA MET A 333 3.03 -16.64 10.53
C MET A 333 3.40 -16.62 9.05
N LEU A 334 3.81 -17.77 8.49
CA LEU A 334 4.17 -17.88 7.06
C LEU A 334 3.02 -17.48 6.13
N SER A 335 1.79 -17.85 6.48
CA SER A 335 0.59 -17.48 5.70
C SER A 335 0.43 -15.96 5.63
N VAL A 336 0.62 -15.25 6.74
CA VAL A 336 0.54 -13.78 6.78
C VAL A 336 1.67 -13.14 5.97
N PHE A 337 2.88 -13.70 6.02
CA PHE A 337 4.00 -13.23 5.19
C PHE A 337 3.72 -13.41 3.69
N ILE A 338 3.20 -14.57 3.28
CA ILE A 338 2.84 -14.84 1.88
C ILE A 338 1.73 -13.90 1.41
N VAL A 339 0.66 -13.73 2.20
CA VAL A 339 -0.43 -12.79 1.87
C VAL A 339 0.12 -11.37 1.71
N SER A 340 0.98 -10.93 2.63
CA SER A 340 1.63 -9.62 2.53
C SER A 340 2.47 -9.50 1.26
N ALA A 341 3.33 -10.49 0.96
CA ALA A 341 4.18 -10.48 -0.23
C ALA A 341 3.37 -10.44 -1.54
N VAL A 342 2.29 -11.21 -1.63
CA VAL A 342 1.38 -11.21 -2.79
C VAL A 342 0.71 -9.84 -2.97
N VAL A 343 0.25 -9.20 -1.88
CA VAL A 343 -0.39 -7.89 -1.96
C VAL A 343 0.59 -6.78 -2.36
N HIS A 344 1.84 -6.83 -1.88
CA HIS A 344 2.87 -5.88 -2.31
C HIS A 344 3.22 -6.07 -3.79
N GLU A 345 3.39 -7.31 -4.24
CA GLU A 345 3.63 -7.60 -5.66
C GLU A 345 2.43 -7.17 -6.52
N TYR A 346 1.20 -7.44 -6.08
CA TYR A 346 0.00 -6.97 -6.74
C TYR A 346 -0.03 -5.44 -6.89
N ALA A 347 0.30 -4.70 -5.82
CA ALA A 347 0.34 -3.25 -5.84
C ALA A 347 1.38 -2.72 -6.85
N LEU A 348 2.59 -3.29 -6.87
CA LEU A 348 3.64 -2.90 -7.82
C LEU A 348 3.31 -3.32 -9.25
N ALA A 349 2.82 -4.54 -9.46
CA ALA A 349 2.49 -5.06 -10.78
C ALA A 349 1.37 -4.25 -11.44
N MET A 350 0.33 -3.91 -10.67
CA MET A 350 -0.75 -3.05 -11.16
C MET A 350 -0.32 -1.58 -11.27
N GLY A 351 0.54 -1.08 -10.37
CA GLY A 351 1.06 0.28 -10.42
C GLY A 351 1.94 0.55 -11.65
N PHE A 352 2.88 -0.35 -11.94
CA PHE A 352 3.75 -0.26 -13.12
C PHE A 352 3.09 -0.85 -14.39
N GLY A 353 2.08 -1.72 -14.26
CA GLY A 353 1.39 -2.34 -15.40
C GLY A 353 2.14 -3.49 -16.06
N PHE A 354 3.13 -4.07 -15.37
CA PHE A 354 3.79 -5.29 -15.77
C PHE A 354 4.02 -6.18 -14.55
N PHE A 355 4.07 -7.49 -14.76
CA PHE A 355 4.33 -8.45 -13.69
C PHE A 355 5.81 -8.83 -13.68
N TYR A 356 6.51 -8.47 -12.61
CA TYR A 356 7.93 -8.79 -12.43
C TYR A 356 8.23 -9.05 -10.94
N PRO A 357 8.20 -10.32 -10.49
CA PRO A 357 8.00 -10.71 -9.09
C PRO A 357 9.20 -10.57 -8.15
N VAL A 358 9.97 -9.49 -8.30
CA VAL A 358 11.13 -9.20 -7.44
C VAL A 358 10.71 -8.92 -6.00
N MET A 359 9.65 -8.13 -5.81
CA MET A 359 9.16 -7.81 -4.47
C MET A 359 8.65 -9.05 -3.75
N PHE A 360 7.92 -9.92 -4.47
CA PHE A 360 7.48 -11.21 -3.93
C PHE A 360 8.67 -12.05 -3.45
N ILE A 361 9.71 -12.22 -4.27
CA ILE A 361 10.89 -13.04 -3.91
C ILE A 361 11.64 -12.42 -2.72
N LEU A 362 11.84 -11.10 -2.71
CA LEU A 362 12.51 -10.40 -1.61
C LEU A 362 11.75 -10.57 -0.29
N PHE A 363 10.42 -10.45 -0.29
CA PHE A 363 9.63 -10.60 0.94
C PHE A 363 9.41 -12.07 1.35
N ALA A 364 9.02 -12.94 0.42
CA ALA A 364 8.63 -14.31 0.73
C ALA A 364 9.83 -15.23 0.99
N VAL A 365 10.96 -15.02 0.30
CA VAL A 365 12.17 -15.83 0.50
C VAL A 365 13.07 -15.18 1.53
N PHE A 366 13.63 -14.01 1.21
CA PHE A 366 14.61 -13.36 2.08
C PHE A 366 13.97 -12.86 3.38
N GLY A 367 12.78 -12.26 3.31
CA GLY A 367 12.06 -11.80 4.49
C GLY A 367 11.75 -12.93 5.48
N VAL A 368 11.39 -14.13 5.01
CA VAL A 368 11.15 -15.31 5.86
C VAL A 368 12.45 -15.85 6.44
N ILE A 369 13.49 -16.02 5.62
CA ILE A 369 14.82 -16.47 6.09
C ILE A 369 15.34 -15.54 7.18
N PHE A 370 15.29 -14.23 6.95
CA PHE A 370 15.76 -13.25 7.92
C PHE A 370 14.91 -13.21 9.19
N ASN A 371 13.59 -13.40 9.08
CA ASN A 371 12.73 -13.46 10.26
C ASN A 371 13.08 -14.63 11.20
N PHE A 372 13.50 -15.78 10.66
CA PHE A 372 13.94 -16.92 11.47
C PHE A 372 15.39 -16.82 11.95
N THR A 373 16.31 -16.40 11.06
CA THR A 373 17.74 -16.31 11.36
C THR A 373 18.07 -15.15 12.31
N MET A 374 17.41 -14.00 12.14
CA MET A 374 17.60 -12.77 12.91
C MET A 374 16.41 -12.52 13.83
N ASN A 375 16.25 -13.41 14.81
CA ASN A 375 15.16 -13.37 15.78
C ASN A 375 15.46 -12.48 17.00
N ASP A 376 14.43 -12.21 17.80
CA ASP A 376 14.47 -11.29 18.96
C ASP A 376 15.46 -11.69 20.07
N LYS A 377 16.03 -12.90 20.01
CA LYS A 377 17.07 -13.32 20.96
C LYS A 377 18.39 -12.61 20.72
N ARG A 378 18.61 -12.10 19.50
CA ARG A 378 19.85 -11.42 19.10
C ARG A 378 19.71 -9.91 19.30
N LYS A 379 20.37 -9.39 20.34
CA LYS A 379 20.29 -7.97 20.74
C LYS A 379 21.57 -7.17 20.46
N SER A 380 22.60 -7.78 19.87
CA SER A 380 23.86 -7.08 19.59
C SER A 380 23.64 -5.95 18.56
N PRO A 381 24.28 -4.78 18.73
CA PRO A 381 24.23 -3.67 17.76
C PRO A 381 24.66 -4.08 16.34
N MET A 382 25.50 -5.10 16.20
CA MET A 382 25.89 -5.64 14.89
C MET A 382 24.70 -6.07 14.05
N PHE A 383 23.63 -6.60 14.67
CA PHE A 383 22.43 -6.99 13.92
C PHE A 383 21.65 -5.79 13.39
N ASN A 384 21.74 -4.63 14.03
CA ASN A 384 21.17 -3.39 13.49
C ASN A 384 21.91 -2.97 12.20
N VAL A 385 23.25 -3.04 12.20
CA VAL A 385 24.06 -2.79 10.99
C VAL A 385 23.70 -3.75 9.86
N ILE A 386 23.54 -5.05 10.17
CA ILE A 386 23.13 -6.06 9.18
C ILE A 386 21.74 -5.74 8.61
N ILE A 387 20.77 -5.34 9.44
CA ILE A 387 19.43 -4.94 8.97
C ILE A 387 19.54 -3.77 8.00
N TRP A 388 20.28 -2.72 8.36
CA TRP A 388 20.48 -1.57 7.49
C TRP A 388 21.14 -1.96 6.17
N MET A 389 22.20 -2.79 6.19
CA MET A 389 22.83 -3.30 4.97
C MET A 389 21.85 -4.07 4.08
N CYS A 390 21.02 -4.93 4.67
CA CYS A 390 19.97 -5.65 3.92
C CYS A 390 18.90 -4.70 3.37
N LEU A 391 18.49 -3.66 4.09
CA LEU A 391 17.54 -2.66 3.63
C LEU A 391 18.12 -1.84 2.46
N PHE A 392 19.37 -1.34 2.59
CA PHE A 392 20.06 -0.63 1.52
C PHE A 392 20.15 -1.46 0.25
N LEU A 393 20.65 -2.69 0.35
CA LEU A 393 20.80 -3.58 -0.79
C LEU A 393 19.44 -3.96 -1.39
N GLY A 394 18.45 -4.30 -0.55
CA GLY A 394 17.11 -4.66 -1.00
C GLY A 394 16.43 -3.53 -1.78
N GLN A 395 16.53 -2.29 -1.30
CA GLN A 395 16.00 -1.11 -2.00
C GLN A 395 16.74 -0.84 -3.31
N GLY A 396 18.07 -0.98 -3.31
CA GLY A 396 18.87 -0.84 -4.54
C GLY A 396 18.48 -1.84 -5.62
N VAL A 397 18.28 -3.11 -5.24
CA VAL A 397 17.80 -4.17 -6.16
C VAL A 397 16.40 -3.85 -6.68
N GLN A 398 15.48 -3.41 -5.81
CA GLN A 398 14.12 -3.06 -6.22
C GLN A 398 14.10 -1.92 -7.24
N VAL A 399 14.71 -0.78 -6.91
CA VAL A 399 14.74 0.38 -7.81
C VAL A 399 15.44 0.02 -9.13
N CYS A 400 16.58 -0.68 -9.06
CA CYS A 400 17.32 -1.06 -10.25
C CYS A 400 16.49 -1.91 -11.20
N LEU A 401 15.93 -3.02 -10.71
CA LEU A 401 15.28 -3.97 -11.59
C LEU A 401 13.91 -3.47 -12.10
N TYR A 402 13.12 -2.79 -11.26
CA TYR A 402 11.85 -2.22 -11.71
C TYR A 402 12.05 -1.06 -12.70
N CYS A 403 13.02 -0.17 -12.47
CA CYS A 403 13.32 0.90 -13.42
C CYS A 403 13.86 0.34 -14.74
N GLN A 404 14.75 -0.65 -14.70
CA GLN A 404 15.29 -1.25 -15.91
C GLN A 404 14.20 -1.94 -16.75
N GLU A 405 13.31 -2.70 -16.12
CA GLU A 405 12.18 -3.33 -16.82
C GLU A 405 11.22 -2.27 -17.38
N TRP A 406 10.92 -1.22 -16.62
CA TRP A 406 10.09 -0.10 -17.08
C TRP A 406 10.66 0.56 -18.34
N TYR A 407 11.94 0.92 -18.33
CA TYR A 407 12.59 1.52 -19.50
C TYR A 407 12.74 0.52 -20.65
N ALA A 408 12.99 -0.76 -20.38
CA ALA A 408 13.06 -1.79 -21.43
C ALA A 408 11.74 -1.89 -22.21
N GLN A 409 10.60 -1.80 -21.52
CA GLN A 409 9.28 -1.83 -22.17
C GLN A 409 8.98 -0.56 -22.99
N ILE A 410 9.51 0.60 -22.58
CA ILE A 410 9.40 1.84 -23.36
C ILE A 410 10.21 1.74 -24.67
N HIS A 411 11.44 1.25 -24.60
CA HIS A 411 12.32 1.14 -25.78
C HIS A 411 11.89 0.01 -26.73
N CYS A 412 11.41 -1.10 -26.18
CA CYS A 412 10.93 -2.26 -26.93
C CYS A 412 9.47 -2.52 -26.60
N PRO A 413 8.52 -1.70 -27.11
CA PRO A 413 7.11 -1.94 -26.91
C PRO A 413 6.78 -3.30 -27.55
N ARG A 414 6.30 -4.23 -26.73
CA ARG A 414 5.93 -5.58 -27.22
C ARG A 414 4.81 -5.44 -28.25
N LYS A 415 5.16 -5.49 -29.55
CA LYS A 415 4.20 -5.62 -30.64
C LYS A 415 3.42 -6.93 -30.42
N GLY A 416 2.15 -6.82 -30.03
CA GLY A 416 1.27 -7.98 -29.84
C GLY A 416 0.89 -8.35 -28.40
N VAL A 417 1.13 -7.50 -27.38
CA VAL A 417 0.39 -7.66 -26.12
C VAL A 417 -1.05 -7.26 -26.38
N CYS A 418 -1.85 -8.30 -26.59
CA CYS A 418 -3.29 -8.32 -26.74
C CYS A 418 -4.00 -7.23 -25.93
N ALA A 419 -5.15 -6.79 -26.47
CA ALA A 419 -6.19 -6.16 -25.66
C ALA A 419 -6.34 -6.90 -24.31
N PRO A 420 -6.44 -6.18 -23.18
CA PRO A 420 -6.27 -6.79 -21.85
C PRO A 420 -7.30 -7.86 -21.47
N SER A 421 -8.39 -7.97 -22.23
CA SER A 421 -9.36 -9.06 -22.12
C SER A 421 -8.74 -10.45 -22.30
N THR A 422 -7.62 -10.56 -23.02
CA THR A 422 -7.03 -11.88 -23.36
C THR A 422 -5.98 -12.36 -22.37
N CYS A 423 -5.31 -11.47 -21.62
CA CYS A 423 -4.21 -11.86 -20.73
C CYS A 423 -4.70 -12.48 -19.42
N PHE A 424 -5.77 -11.95 -18.82
CA PHE A 424 -6.40 -12.56 -17.65
C PHE A 424 -7.08 -13.89 -18.01
N LEU A 425 -7.74 -13.95 -19.18
CA LEU A 425 -8.31 -15.18 -19.72
C LEU A 425 -7.24 -16.21 -20.10
N GLN A 426 -6.05 -15.81 -20.57
CA GLN A 426 -4.96 -16.75 -20.86
C GLN A 426 -4.34 -17.31 -19.58
N VAL A 427 -4.12 -16.49 -18.54
CA VAL A 427 -3.62 -17.00 -17.24
C VAL A 427 -4.65 -17.91 -16.57
N VAL A 428 -5.94 -17.58 -16.65
CA VAL A 428 -7.04 -18.42 -16.13
C VAL A 428 -7.26 -19.68 -16.99
N LYS A 429 -7.16 -19.59 -18.33
CA LYS A 429 -7.20 -20.77 -19.23
C LYS A 429 -6.02 -21.72 -18.99
N HIS A 430 -4.82 -21.17 -18.75
CA HIS A 430 -3.64 -21.96 -18.47
C HIS A 430 -3.67 -22.59 -17.06
N ALA A 431 -4.37 -21.96 -16.12
CA ALA A 431 -4.62 -22.49 -14.78
C ALA A 431 -5.78 -23.52 -14.72
N LEU A 432 -6.73 -23.49 -15.67
CA LEU A 432 -7.91 -24.37 -15.70
C LEU A 432 -7.86 -25.51 -16.72
N GLY A 433 -6.73 -25.71 -17.40
CA GLY A 433 -6.39 -26.95 -18.12
C GLY A 433 -7.54 -27.57 -18.92
N LYS A 434 -8.13 -26.87 -19.89
CA LYS A 434 -9.04 -27.49 -20.89
C LYS A 434 -8.99 -26.81 -22.28
N ILE A 435 -8.50 -27.60 -23.25
CA ILE A 435 -8.94 -27.79 -24.66
C ILE A 435 -8.32 -26.94 -25.81
N SER A 436 -7.65 -27.71 -26.70
CA SER A 436 -7.37 -27.70 -28.15
C SER A 436 -7.18 -26.40 -28.97
N SER A 437 -6.11 -26.42 -29.77
CA SER A 437 -5.54 -25.35 -30.59
C SER A 437 -5.97 -25.36 -32.07
N SER A 438 -7.23 -25.67 -32.40
CA SER A 438 -7.65 -25.87 -33.80
C SER A 438 -8.38 -24.70 -34.51
N ASP A 439 -8.79 -23.62 -33.84
CA ASP A 439 -9.68 -22.61 -34.49
C ASP A 439 -9.05 -21.21 -34.74
N LEU A 440 -7.72 -21.09 -34.81
CA LEU A 440 -7.03 -19.79 -34.99
C LEU A 440 -6.30 -19.65 -36.33
N LYS A 441 -6.86 -20.22 -37.41
CA LYS A 441 -6.47 -19.89 -38.79
C LYS A 441 -7.63 -19.19 -39.48
N ASN A 442 -7.52 -17.88 -39.65
CA ASN A 442 -8.11 -17.03 -40.68
C ASN A 442 -8.60 -15.69 -40.11
N VAL A 443 -7.67 -14.78 -39.79
CA VAL A 443 -7.97 -13.35 -39.83
C VAL A 443 -6.71 -12.61 -40.29
N THR A 444 -6.64 -12.32 -41.58
CA THR A 444 -5.71 -11.36 -42.20
C THR A 444 -6.25 -9.95 -42.00
N TRP A 445 -5.48 -9.06 -41.37
CA TRP A 445 -5.75 -7.62 -41.41
C TRP A 445 -4.62 -6.90 -42.14
N TYR A 446 -4.98 -6.35 -43.29
CA TYR A 446 -4.21 -5.40 -44.07
C TYR A 446 -4.01 -4.09 -43.30
N TYR A 447 -2.77 -3.58 -43.28
CA TYR A 447 -2.51 -2.14 -43.19
C TYR A 447 -1.38 -1.81 -44.16
N ARG A 448 -1.67 -0.88 -45.07
CA ARG A 448 -0.73 -0.20 -45.96
C ARG A 448 -0.52 1.24 -45.45
N PRO A 449 0.57 1.89 -45.88
CA PRO A 449 1.63 2.42 -45.03
C PRO A 449 1.34 3.74 -44.31
#